data_AF-A0A9E5UE66-F1
#
_entry.id   AF-A0A9E5UE66-F1
#
_cell.length_a   1.000
_cell.length_b   1.000
_cell.length_c   1.000
_cell.angle_alpha   90.00
_cell.angle_beta   90.00
_cell.angle_gamma   90.00
#
_symmetry.space_group_name_H-M   'P 1'
#
loop_
_entity.id
_entity.type
_entity.pdbx_description
1 polymer ?
#
loop_
_entity_poly.entity_id
_entity_poly.type
_entity_poly.pdbx_seq_one_letter_code
_entity_poly.pdbx_strand_id
1 'polypeptide(L)'
;MEHVIGTKGRSGGEPNNWLTVFCPVGEDGYPKLLWNKLTGEIDRSVAEYMRENYDLRHILDRDWNELGSKLNGKIHIYMGDMDNLYYTISGYYMHEFLENTNDPYYGGTFEWGDRFGHCWSGDHVNEYARSRLTVNQRFIGAMMKRIV
;
A
#
# COMPACT_ATOMS: atom_id res chain seq x y z
N MET A 1 1.81 -7.83 22.05
CA MET A 1 3.28 -7.92 21.86
C MET A 1 3.91 -6.54 21.71
N GLU A 2 3.50 -5.73 20.71
CA GLU A 2 4.10 -4.41 20.42
C GLU A 2 4.19 -3.45 21.63
N HIS A 3 3.13 -3.32 22.44
CA HIS A 3 3.13 -2.39 23.59
C HIS A 3 4.12 -2.79 24.70
N VAL A 4 4.46 -4.08 24.81
CA VAL A 4 5.42 -4.60 25.79
C VAL A 4 6.85 -4.34 25.34
N ILE A 5 7.10 -4.40 24.04
CA ILE A 5 8.43 -4.21 23.44
C ILE A 5 8.78 -2.72 23.31
N GLY A 6 7.78 -1.85 23.11
CA GLY A 6 8.00 -0.41 23.03
C GLY A 6 6.71 0.41 23.14
N THR A 7 6.73 1.41 24.01
CA THR A 7 5.64 2.38 24.15
C THR A 7 5.71 3.46 23.08
N LYS A 8 4.57 4.13 22.83
CA LYS A 8 4.47 5.29 21.92
C LYS A 8 4.96 5.03 20.49
N GLY A 9 4.59 3.89 19.91
CA GLY A 9 4.95 3.56 18.52
C GLY A 9 6.36 3.00 18.33
N ARG A 10 7.19 2.86 19.37
CA ARG A 10 8.64 2.59 19.21
C ARG A 10 9.11 1.13 19.21
N SER A 11 8.21 0.16 19.15
CA SER A 11 8.59 -1.25 19.24
C SER A 11 9.31 -1.79 18.01
N GLY A 12 9.33 -1.06 16.88
CA GLY A 12 10.01 -1.44 15.65
C GLY A 12 9.33 -2.54 14.83
N GLY A 13 8.25 -3.15 15.34
CA GLY A 13 7.41 -4.08 14.59
C GLY A 13 6.49 -3.37 13.60
N GLU A 14 6.06 -4.09 12.55
CA GLU A 14 5.31 -3.52 11.44
C GLU A 14 4.09 -2.67 11.85
N PRO A 15 3.19 -3.13 12.75
CA PRO A 15 2.02 -2.34 13.14
C PRO A 15 2.40 -0.96 13.70
N ASN A 16 3.51 -0.89 14.44
CA ASN A 16 3.97 0.36 15.03
C ASN A 16 4.78 1.22 14.06
N ASN A 17 5.46 0.60 13.10
CA ASN A 17 6.10 1.33 12.00
C ASN A 17 5.03 2.04 11.15
N TRP A 18 3.91 1.38 10.86
CA TRP A 18 2.79 2.01 10.15
C TRP A 18 2.22 3.22 10.89
N LEU A 19 2.01 3.10 12.21
CA LEU A 19 1.58 4.24 13.02
C LEU A 19 2.63 5.35 13.02
N THR A 20 3.92 5.00 13.02
CA THR A 20 5.00 5.99 13.04
C THR A 20 5.12 6.76 11.73
N VAL A 21 4.89 6.11 10.60
CA VAL A 21 5.02 6.73 9.28
C VAL A 21 3.79 7.54 8.90
N PHE A 22 2.59 7.05 9.24
CA PHE A 22 1.34 7.57 8.67
C PHE A 22 0.45 8.34 9.66
N CYS A 23 0.63 8.17 10.97
CA CYS A 23 -0.15 8.95 11.93
C CYS A 23 0.39 10.37 12.06
N PRO A 24 -0.46 11.34 12.45
CA PRO A 24 0.03 12.69 12.75
C PRO A 24 0.92 12.65 13.98
N VAL A 25 1.82 13.64 14.09
CA VAL A 25 2.66 13.82 15.27
C VAL A 25 1.78 14.36 16.41
N GLY A 26 1.82 13.67 17.55
CA GLY A 26 1.16 14.08 18.79
C GLY A 26 1.92 15.16 19.54
N GLU A 27 1.27 15.74 20.56
CA GLU A 27 1.82 16.84 21.36
C GLU A 27 3.13 16.49 22.08
N ASP A 28 3.35 15.20 22.36
CA ASP A 28 4.55 14.70 23.02
C ASP A 28 5.70 14.36 22.05
N GLY A 29 5.54 14.72 20.77
CA GLY A 29 6.50 14.48 19.70
C GLY A 29 6.49 13.04 19.16
N TYR A 30 5.63 12.17 19.67
CA TYR A 30 5.47 10.80 19.18
C TYR A 30 4.27 10.69 18.23
N PRO A 31 4.17 9.62 17.43
CA PRO A 31 2.98 9.40 16.61
C PRO A 31 1.72 9.30 17.46
N LYS A 32 0.69 10.05 17.10
CA LYS A 32 -0.63 9.94 17.72
C LYS A 32 -1.25 8.59 17.33
N LEU A 33 -1.35 7.67 18.29
CA LEU A 33 -1.73 6.28 18.00
C LEU A 33 -3.19 6.19 17.51
N LEU A 34 -3.41 5.44 16.44
CA LEU A 34 -4.75 5.16 15.88
C LEU A 34 -5.68 4.46 16.87
N TRP A 35 -5.14 3.60 17.75
CA TRP A 35 -5.94 2.94 18.77
C TRP A 35 -5.18 2.79 20.08
N ASN A 36 -5.94 2.73 21.17
CA ASN A 36 -5.45 2.36 22.47
C ASN A 36 -5.24 0.84 22.52
N LYS A 37 -3.98 0.42 22.69
CA LYS A 37 -3.61 -1.01 22.65
C LYS A 37 -4.11 -1.84 23.84
N LEU A 38 -4.57 -1.19 24.91
CA LEU A 38 -5.12 -1.85 26.10
C LEU A 38 -6.64 -1.96 26.03
N THR A 39 -7.31 -0.91 25.57
CA THR A 39 -8.79 -0.86 25.54
C THR A 39 -9.39 -1.24 24.19
N GLY A 40 -8.60 -1.17 23.11
CA GLY A 40 -9.07 -1.34 21.74
C GLY A 40 -9.82 -0.13 21.17
N GLU A 41 -9.93 0.97 21.93
CA GLU A 41 -10.59 2.18 21.47
C GLU A 41 -9.85 2.81 20.29
N ILE A 42 -10.59 3.16 19.23
CA ILE A 42 -10.04 3.74 17.99
C ILE A 42 -10.25 5.25 18.00
N ASP A 43 -9.17 6.01 17.82
CA ASP A 43 -9.24 7.44 17.55
C ASP A 43 -9.53 7.66 16.06
N ARG A 44 -10.80 7.93 15.75
CA ARG A 44 -11.26 8.17 14.38
C ARG A 44 -10.58 9.36 13.73
N SER A 45 -10.16 10.39 14.49
CA SER A 45 -9.48 11.55 13.91
C SER A 45 -8.15 11.16 13.27
N VAL A 46 -7.45 10.16 13.83
CA VAL A 46 -6.21 9.63 13.25
C VAL A 46 -6.50 8.82 12.00
N ALA A 47 -7.56 8.00 12.00
CA ALA A 47 -7.98 7.24 10.82
C ALA A 47 -8.30 8.16 9.64
N GLU A 48 -9.06 9.22 9.89
CA GLU A 48 -9.41 10.23 8.88
C GLU A 48 -8.15 10.96 8.38
N TYR A 49 -7.24 11.34 9.28
CA TYR A 49 -5.95 11.92 8.87
C TYR A 49 -5.16 10.97 7.95
N MET A 50 -5.03 9.70 8.31
CA MET A 50 -4.34 8.70 7.48
C MET A 50 -5.02 8.55 6.11
N ARG A 51 -6.36 8.53 6.07
CA ARG A 51 -7.12 8.42 4.81
C ARG A 51 -6.85 9.60 3.89
N GLU A 52 -6.96 10.83 4.41
CA GLU A 52 -6.83 12.04 3.60
C GLU A 52 -5.40 12.29 3.09
N ASN A 53 -4.38 11.77 3.77
CA ASN A 53 -2.96 12.07 3.50
C ASN A 53 -2.15 10.91 2.92
N TYR A 54 -2.52 9.64 3.20
CA TYR A 54 -1.67 8.49 2.87
C TYR A 54 -2.40 7.28 2.24
N ASP A 55 -3.73 7.24 2.26
CA ASP A 55 -4.47 6.19 1.55
C ASP A 55 -4.46 6.48 0.04
N LEU A 56 -3.56 5.81 -0.68
CA LEU A 56 -3.38 6.00 -2.11
C LEU A 56 -4.66 5.76 -2.91
N ARG A 57 -5.47 4.77 -2.53
CA ARG A 57 -6.72 4.46 -3.26
C ARG A 57 -7.73 5.57 -3.06
N HIS A 58 -7.85 6.11 -1.83
CA HIS A 58 -8.70 7.27 -1.58
C HIS A 58 -8.21 8.53 -2.31
N ILE A 59 -6.91 8.80 -2.30
CA ILE A 59 -6.31 9.97 -2.97
C ILE A 59 -6.51 9.88 -4.47
N LEU A 60 -6.25 8.71 -5.07
CA LEU A 60 -6.47 8.50 -6.49
C LEU A 60 -7.93 8.70 -6.87
N ASP A 61 -8.87 8.19 -6.08
CA ASP A 61 -10.31 8.34 -6.31
C ASP A 61 -10.77 9.81 -6.21
N ARG A 62 -10.39 10.49 -5.11
CA ARG A 62 -10.71 11.90 -4.89
C ARG A 62 -10.17 12.83 -5.98
N ASP A 63 -8.94 12.56 -6.43
CA ASP A 63 -8.15 13.49 -7.26
C ASP A 63 -7.93 12.99 -8.69
N TRP A 64 -8.65 11.94 -9.14
CA TRP A 64 -8.41 11.31 -10.45
C TRP A 64 -8.50 12.29 -11.62
N ASN A 65 -9.39 13.28 -11.55
CA ASN A 65 -9.54 14.31 -12.58
C ASN A 65 -8.24 15.09 -12.84
N GLU A 66 -7.40 15.25 -11.82
CA GLU A 66 -6.09 15.90 -11.96
C GLU A 66 -4.97 14.88 -12.23
N LEU A 67 -5.01 13.74 -11.55
CA LEU A 67 -3.93 12.75 -11.55
C LEU A 67 -3.97 11.80 -12.75
N GLY A 68 -5.16 11.50 -13.28
CA GLY A 68 -5.37 10.45 -14.27
C GLY A 68 -4.52 10.66 -15.52
N SER A 69 -4.50 11.87 -16.07
CA SER A 69 -3.67 12.21 -17.23
C SER A 69 -2.16 12.07 -16.95
N LYS A 70 -1.72 12.34 -15.72
CA LYS A 70 -0.32 12.25 -15.29
C LYS A 70 0.11 10.80 -15.06
N LEU A 71 -0.82 9.95 -14.64
CA LEU A 71 -0.58 8.57 -14.20
C LEU A 71 -1.02 7.51 -15.21
N ASN A 72 -1.72 7.89 -16.29
CA ASN A 72 -2.18 6.95 -17.31
C ASN A 72 -1.04 6.08 -17.86
N GLY A 73 -1.19 4.78 -17.69
CA GLY A 73 -0.26 3.72 -18.03
C GLY A 73 1.03 3.69 -17.21
N LYS A 74 1.03 4.27 -16.01
CA LYS A 74 2.18 4.28 -15.09
C LYS A 74 1.94 3.49 -13.79
N ILE A 75 0.69 3.15 -13.47
CA ILE A 75 0.36 2.39 -12.27
C ILE A 75 0.45 0.89 -12.57
N HIS A 76 1.42 0.21 -11.95
CA HIS A 76 1.59 -1.24 -12.08
C HIS A 76 1.66 -1.87 -10.68
N ILE A 77 0.70 -2.75 -10.38
CA ILE A 77 0.55 -3.40 -9.07
C ILE A 77 0.55 -4.92 -9.28
N TYR A 78 1.36 -5.61 -8.49
CA TYR A 78 1.42 -7.07 -8.46
C TYR A 78 1.21 -7.50 -7.02
N MET A 79 0.24 -8.39 -6.78
CA MET A 79 -0.10 -8.81 -5.43
C MET A 79 -0.46 -10.29 -5.40
N GLY A 80 0.06 -11.02 -4.40
CA GLY A 80 -0.37 -12.38 -4.14
C GLY A 80 -1.76 -12.41 -3.49
N ASP A 81 -2.64 -13.31 -3.92
CA ASP A 81 -3.99 -13.40 -3.35
C ASP A 81 -4.04 -14.09 -1.97
N MET A 82 -2.95 -14.76 -1.58
CA MET A 82 -2.75 -15.35 -0.26
C MET A 82 -1.79 -14.52 0.62
N ASP A 83 -1.81 -13.19 0.49
CA ASP A 83 -1.02 -12.31 1.36
C ASP A 83 -1.36 -12.54 2.85
N ASN A 84 -0.31 -12.71 3.65
CA ASN A 84 -0.36 -13.21 5.01
C ASN A 84 -0.67 -12.10 6.04
N LEU A 85 -0.76 -10.84 5.61
CA LEU A 85 -0.82 -9.66 6.47
C LEU A 85 -2.15 -8.89 6.35
N TYR A 86 -3.19 -9.53 5.83
CA TYR A 86 -4.53 -8.95 5.61
C TYR A 86 -4.56 -7.77 4.63
N TYR A 87 -3.51 -7.55 3.85
CA TYR A 87 -3.46 -6.48 2.85
C TYR A 87 -4.32 -6.78 1.61
N THR A 88 -4.73 -8.03 1.38
CA THR A 88 -5.49 -8.43 0.18
C THR A 88 -6.77 -7.62 -0.01
N ILE A 89 -7.45 -7.23 1.08
CA ILE A 89 -8.68 -6.42 1.03
C ILE A 89 -8.43 -5.05 0.40
N SER A 90 -7.34 -4.37 0.76
CA SER A 90 -7.01 -3.07 0.15
C SER A 90 -6.60 -3.22 -1.31
N GLY A 91 -5.93 -4.33 -1.65
CA GLY A 91 -5.65 -4.71 -3.03
C GLY A 91 -6.91 -4.85 -3.88
N TYR A 92 -7.96 -5.51 -3.38
CA TYR A 92 -9.24 -5.61 -4.09
C TYR A 92 -9.90 -4.25 -4.32
N TYR A 93 -9.96 -3.39 -3.30
CA TYR A 93 -10.52 -2.04 -3.46
C TYR A 93 -9.73 -1.19 -4.44
N MET A 94 -8.39 -1.29 -4.43
CA MET A 94 -7.56 -0.59 -5.41
C MET A 94 -7.80 -1.12 -6.82
N HIS A 95 -7.87 -2.44 -6.99
CA HIS A 95 -8.11 -3.06 -8.29
C HIS A 95 -9.47 -2.64 -8.85
N GLU A 96 -10.53 -2.73 -8.05
CA GLU A 96 -11.88 -2.30 -8.44
C GLU A 96 -11.91 -0.82 -8.84
N PHE A 97 -11.27 0.05 -8.06
CA PHE A 97 -11.18 1.47 -8.41
C PHE A 97 -10.48 1.68 -9.76
N LEU A 98 -9.30 1.09 -9.96
CA LEU A 98 -8.51 1.29 -11.18
C LEU A 98 -9.26 0.84 -12.43
N GLU A 99 -9.92 -0.32 -12.38
CA GLU A 99 -10.71 -0.85 -13.51
C GLU A 99 -11.92 0.03 -13.85
N ASN A 100 -12.42 0.83 -12.90
CA ASN A 100 -13.54 1.75 -13.12
C ASN A 100 -13.11 3.18 -13.48
N THR A 101 -11.80 3.48 -13.50
CA THR A 101 -11.31 4.78 -13.96
C THR A 101 -11.71 5.02 -15.41
N ASN A 102 -12.12 6.24 -15.72
CA ASN A 102 -12.47 6.67 -17.06
C ASN A 102 -11.98 8.12 -17.24
N ASP A 103 -11.77 8.52 -18.50
CA ASP A 103 -11.33 9.86 -18.87
C ASP A 103 -10.14 10.44 -18.07
N PRO A 104 -8.98 9.76 -18.02
CA PRO A 104 -8.62 8.54 -18.75
C PRO A 104 -8.80 7.27 -17.92
N TYR A 105 -8.93 6.14 -18.63
CA TYR A 105 -8.67 4.82 -18.05
C TYR A 105 -7.23 4.76 -17.54
N TYR A 106 -6.98 4.11 -16.39
CA TYR A 106 -5.66 4.09 -15.73
C TYR A 106 -4.57 3.48 -16.59
N GLY A 107 -4.92 2.59 -17.54
CA GLY A 107 -4.05 2.09 -18.61
C GLY A 107 -2.82 1.31 -18.18
N GLY A 108 -2.78 0.87 -16.92
CA GLY A 108 -1.63 0.22 -16.28
C GLY A 108 -1.77 -1.30 -16.17
N THR A 109 -1.30 -1.89 -15.08
CA THR A 109 -1.44 -3.32 -14.80
C THR A 109 -1.81 -3.54 -13.34
N PHE A 110 -2.80 -4.39 -13.09
CA PHE A 110 -3.02 -4.98 -11.78
C PHE A 110 -3.03 -6.50 -11.96
N GLU A 111 -2.19 -7.22 -11.24
CA GLU A 111 -2.08 -8.68 -11.38
C GLU A 111 -2.13 -9.38 -10.03
N TRP A 112 -2.93 -10.44 -9.98
CA TRP A 112 -3.04 -11.34 -8.85
C TRP A 112 -2.20 -12.60 -9.07
N GLY A 113 -1.38 -12.95 -8.08
CA GLY A 113 -0.66 -14.21 -8.04
C GLY A 113 -1.45 -15.24 -7.24
N ASP A 114 -2.08 -16.21 -7.93
CA ASP A 114 -2.80 -17.32 -7.29
C ASP A 114 -1.87 -18.14 -6.40
N ARG A 115 -2.23 -18.29 -5.11
CA ARG A 115 -1.49 -19.03 -4.08
C ARG A 115 -0.12 -18.44 -3.74
N PHE A 116 0.13 -17.20 -4.14
CA PHE A 116 1.28 -16.45 -3.71
C PHE A 116 0.89 -15.57 -2.51
N GLY A 117 1.72 -15.57 -1.46
CA GLY A 117 1.66 -14.63 -0.34
C GLY A 117 2.51 -13.37 -0.51
N HIS A 118 2.87 -12.79 0.64
CA HIS A 118 3.53 -11.49 0.74
C HIS A 118 4.82 -11.41 -0.10
N CYS A 119 5.12 -10.21 -0.64
CA CYS A 119 6.24 -9.92 -1.54
C CYS A 119 6.21 -10.59 -2.92
N TRP A 120 5.06 -11.10 -3.39
CA TRP A 120 4.96 -11.55 -4.77
C TRP A 120 5.08 -10.38 -5.74
N SER A 121 5.75 -10.61 -6.86
CA SER A 121 6.20 -9.54 -7.74
C SER A 121 5.90 -9.81 -9.21
N GLY A 122 4.88 -10.60 -9.56
CA GLY A 122 4.51 -10.83 -10.97
C GLY A 122 5.30 -11.93 -11.69
N ASP A 123 5.89 -12.89 -10.97
CA ASP A 123 6.55 -14.06 -11.58
C ASP A 123 5.73 -15.32 -11.25
N HIS A 124 5.06 -15.85 -12.27
CA HIS A 124 4.22 -17.06 -12.15
C HIS A 124 5.00 -18.37 -12.28
N VAL A 125 6.27 -18.29 -12.68
CA VAL A 125 7.06 -19.48 -13.03
C VAL A 125 8.01 -19.84 -11.90
N ASN A 126 8.62 -18.82 -11.27
CA ASN A 126 9.66 -19.04 -10.26
C ASN A 126 9.16 -18.81 -8.83
N GLU A 127 9.75 -19.57 -7.90
CA GLU A 127 9.60 -19.35 -6.47
C GLU A 127 10.13 -17.97 -6.01
N TYR A 128 9.66 -17.50 -4.85
CA TYR A 128 10.06 -16.22 -4.24
C TYR A 128 11.56 -15.97 -4.18
N ALA A 129 12.32 -17.00 -3.78
CA ALA A 129 13.77 -16.89 -3.59
C ALA A 129 14.48 -16.47 -4.89
N ARG A 130 13.92 -16.85 -6.04
CA ARG A 130 14.43 -16.53 -7.38
C ARG A 130 13.77 -15.29 -7.97
N SER A 131 12.44 -15.18 -7.90
CA SER A 131 11.70 -14.07 -8.53
C SER A 131 12.12 -12.69 -7.99
N ARG A 132 12.50 -12.60 -6.71
CA ARG A 132 13.03 -11.37 -6.09
C ARG A 132 14.35 -10.90 -6.69
N LEU A 133 15.14 -11.80 -7.27
CA LEU A 133 16.45 -11.49 -7.86
C LEU A 133 16.32 -10.91 -9.28
N THR A 134 15.14 -11.04 -9.90
CA THR A 134 14.90 -10.65 -11.30
C THR A 134 13.97 -9.45 -11.44
N VAL A 135 13.48 -8.86 -10.33
CA VAL A 135 12.56 -7.70 -10.31
C VAL A 135 13.06 -6.59 -11.24
N ASN A 136 14.33 -6.20 -11.11
CA ASN A 136 14.93 -5.16 -11.96
C ASN A 136 14.94 -5.54 -13.44
N GLN A 137 15.30 -6.79 -13.76
CA GLN A 137 15.33 -7.27 -15.14
C GLN A 137 13.93 -7.29 -15.78
N ARG A 138 12.90 -7.60 -14.99
CA ARG A 138 11.51 -7.66 -15.45
C ARG A 138 10.89 -6.26 -15.61
N PHE A 139 11.21 -5.29 -14.75
CA PHE A 139 10.50 -4.02 -14.72
C PHE A 139 11.25 -2.81 -15.30
N ILE A 140 12.58 -2.80 -15.31
CA ILE A 140 13.34 -1.63 -15.82
C ILE A 140 12.94 -1.31 -17.26
N GLY A 141 12.76 -2.31 -18.12
CA GLY A 141 12.35 -2.10 -19.50
C GLY A 141 11.00 -1.39 -19.64
N ALA A 142 10.05 -1.67 -18.74
CA ALA A 142 8.76 -0.98 -18.71
C ALA A 142 8.89 0.44 -18.14
N MET A 143 9.64 0.62 -17.07
CA MET A 143 9.90 1.93 -16.44
C MET A 143 10.58 2.90 -17.42
N MET A 144 11.62 2.44 -18.13
CA MET A 144 12.40 3.28 -19.05
C MET A 144 11.57 3.84 -20.21
N LYS A 145 10.50 3.15 -20.63
CA LYS A 145 9.58 3.66 -21.68
C LYS A 145 8.78 4.88 -21.23
N ARG A 146 8.80 5.23 -19.94
CA ARG A 146 7.96 6.28 -19.33
C ARG A 146 8.76 7.37 -18.60
N ILE A 147 10.08 7.28 -18.59
CA ILE A 147 11.00 8.24 -17.93
C ILE A 147 11.33 9.45 -18.83
N VAL A 148 10.92 9.43 -20.11
CA VAL A 148 11.22 10.48 -21.10
C VAL A 148 10.07 11.44 -21.29
#